data_AF-A0A1I1S5F4-F1
#
_entry.id   AF-A0A1I1S5F4-F1
#
_cell.length_a   1.000
_cell.length_b   1.000
_cell.length_c   1.000
_cell.angle_alpha   90.00
_cell.angle_beta   90.00
_cell.angle_gamma   90.00
#
_symmetry.space_group_name_H-M   'P 1'
#
loop_
_entity.id
_entity.type
_entity.pdbx_description
1 polymer ?
#
loop_
_entity_poly.entity_id
_entity_poly.type
_entity_poly.pdbx_seq_one_letter_code
_entity_poly.pdbx_strand_id
1 'polypeptide(L)'
;MARLYYQSDYSQQQIASQLGISRPTISRLLKYAKEKGYVTINIIDSFADLDKLAYQLKEKYGLSDARVAFSPKDDYDSIIEYISQQAAEYLEETVKNGDVIGVSVGTTMHEVAKKLTPQNVKGVEVVQLQGWITYSEVNIYICIRNGFYS
;
A
#
# COMPACT_ATOMS: atom_id res chain seq x y z
N MET A 1 21.51 -16.04 -27.58
CA MET A 1 21.35 -16.57 -26.20
C MET A 1 20.64 -15.61 -25.25
N ALA A 2 21.07 -14.35 -25.07
CA ALA A 2 20.39 -13.39 -24.18
C ALA A 2 18.90 -13.20 -24.49
N ARG A 3 18.54 -13.10 -25.78
CA ARG A 3 17.14 -13.03 -26.22
C ARG A 3 16.32 -14.26 -25.82
N LEU A 4 16.86 -15.46 -26.00
CA LEU A 4 16.18 -16.72 -25.64
C LEU A 4 15.92 -16.82 -24.13
N TYR A 5 16.86 -16.32 -23.32
CA TYR A 5 16.75 -16.35 -21.85
C TYR A 5 15.82 -15.26 -21.31
N TYR A 6 15.88 -14.03 -21.84
CA TYR A 6 15.13 -12.88 -21.28
C TYR A 6 13.80 -12.59 -21.98
N GLN A 7 13.57 -13.07 -23.20
CA GLN A 7 12.34 -12.81 -23.96
C GLN A 7 11.56 -14.07 -24.33
N SER A 8 12.12 -15.26 -24.14
CA SER A 8 11.52 -16.51 -24.61
C SER A 8 11.48 -17.60 -23.54
N ASP A 9 11.78 -17.24 -22.28
CA ASP A 9 11.73 -18.12 -21.09
C ASP A 9 12.50 -19.45 -21.20
N TYR A 10 13.50 -19.54 -22.08
CA TYR A 10 14.34 -20.73 -22.15
C TYR A 10 15.26 -20.78 -20.94
N SER A 11 15.36 -21.93 -20.28
CA SER A 11 16.37 -22.17 -19.26
C SER A 11 17.78 -22.15 -19.87
N GLN A 12 18.78 -21.80 -19.05
CA GLN A 12 20.19 -21.84 -19.49
C GLN A 12 20.61 -23.22 -19.98
N GLN A 13 19.98 -24.30 -19.49
CA GLN A 13 20.23 -25.67 -19.91
C GLN A 13 19.66 -25.96 -21.30
N GLN A 14 18.45 -25.49 -21.61
CA GLN A 14 17.87 -25.62 -22.95
C GLN A 14 18.68 -24.81 -23.99
N ILE A 15 19.11 -23.60 -23.63
CA ILE A 15 19.95 -22.77 -24.50
C ILE A 15 21.32 -23.43 -24.73
N ALA A 16 21.91 -24.02 -23.70
CA ALA A 16 23.15 -24.77 -23.79
C ALA A 16 23.05 -25.94 -24.78
N SER A 17 22.00 -26.75 -24.68
CA SER A 17 21.74 -27.86 -25.60
C SER A 17 21.50 -27.40 -27.03
N GLN A 18 20.76 -26.30 -27.22
CA GLN A 18 20.44 -25.77 -28.56
C GLN A 18 21.64 -25.13 -29.27
N LEU A 19 22.54 -24.51 -28.52
CA LEU A 19 23.72 -23.81 -29.06
C LEU A 19 25.00 -24.65 -29.01
N GLY A 20 24.95 -25.89 -28.51
CA GLY A 20 26.10 -26.79 -28.42
C GLY A 20 27.20 -26.30 -27.46
N ILE A 21 26.86 -25.49 -26.46
CA ILE A 21 27.83 -24.90 -25.52
C ILE A 21 27.45 -25.20 -24.07
N SER A 22 28.44 -25.22 -23.18
CA SER A 22 28.21 -25.61 -21.78
C SER A 22 27.40 -24.56 -20.99
N ARG A 23 26.57 -25.02 -20.04
CA ARG A 23 25.78 -24.15 -19.14
C ARG A 23 26.63 -23.08 -18.42
N PRO A 24 27.84 -23.36 -17.90
CA PRO A 24 28.69 -22.32 -17.29
C PRO A 24 29.09 -21.23 -18.29
N THR A 25 29.30 -21.60 -19.56
CA THR A 25 29.63 -20.65 -20.64
C THR A 25 28.44 -19.73 -20.93
N ILE A 26 27.22 -20.29 -21.00
CA ILE A 26 25.99 -19.50 -21.14
C ILE A 26 25.83 -18.51 -19.98
N SER A 27 26.01 -18.97 -18.73
CA SER A 27 25.91 -18.09 -17.56
C SER A 27 26.91 -16.93 -17.60
N ARG A 28 28.18 -17.21 -17.95
CA ARG A 28 29.22 -16.18 -18.10
C ARG A 28 28.88 -15.19 -19.22
N LEU A 29 28.38 -15.67 -20.35
CA LEU A 29 28.00 -14.81 -21.47
C LEU A 29 26.77 -13.94 -21.13
N LEU A 30 25.78 -14.47 -20.41
CA LEU A 30 24.61 -13.70 -19.96
C LEU A 30 25.02 -12.61 -18.98
N LYS A 31 25.95 -12.92 -18.06
CA LYS A 31 26.54 -11.94 -17.15
C LYS A 31 27.31 -10.85 -17.91
N TYR A 32 28.17 -11.26 -18.85
CA TYR A 32 28.91 -10.33 -19.72
C TYR A 32 27.97 -9.40 -20.52
N ALA A 33 26.85 -9.94 -21.01
CA ALA A 33 25.85 -9.16 -21.73
C ALA A 33 25.19 -8.08 -20.85
N LYS A 34 24.95 -8.37 -19.57
CA LYS A 34 24.49 -7.37 -18.60
C LYS A 34 25.56 -6.33 -18.29
N GLU A 35 26.78 -6.78 -17.98
CA GLU A 35 27.90 -5.89 -17.59
C GLU A 35 28.28 -4.91 -18.71
N LYS A 36 28.16 -5.33 -19.99
CA LYS A 36 28.40 -4.47 -21.15
C LYS A 36 27.20 -3.66 -21.61
N GLY A 37 26.05 -3.76 -20.93
CA GLY A 37 24.84 -3.01 -21.26
C GLY A 37 24.08 -3.51 -22.49
N TYR A 38 24.43 -4.69 -23.04
CA TYR A 38 23.66 -5.32 -24.12
C TYR A 38 22.28 -5.82 -23.64
N VAL A 39 22.11 -5.97 -22.31
CA VAL A 39 20.84 -6.26 -21.66
C VAL A 39 20.64 -5.30 -20.50
N THR A 40 19.55 -4.53 -20.56
CA THR A 40 19.08 -3.72 -19.43
C THR A 40 17.80 -4.36 -18.89
N ILE A 41 17.76 -4.61 -17.57
CA ILE A 41 16.55 -5.05 -16.89
C ILE A 41 15.96 -3.80 -16.24
N ASN A 42 14.79 -3.38 -16.71
CA ASN A 42 14.01 -2.35 -16.06
C ASN A 42 12.99 -3.03 -15.14
N ILE A 43 13.11 -2.81 -13.83
CA ILE A 43 12.12 -3.25 -12.85
C ILE A 43 11.22 -2.05 -12.59
N ILE A 44 9.95 -2.16 -12.97
CA ILE A 44 8.95 -1.14 -12.66
C ILE A 44 8.37 -1.52 -11.30
N ASP A 45 8.78 -0.81 -10.25
CA ASP A 45 8.20 -0.92 -8.92
C ASP A 45 7.08 0.11 -8.79
N SER A 46 5.83 -0.36 -8.90
CA SER A 46 4.65 0.48 -8.78
C SER A 46 4.57 1.20 -7.43
N PHE A 47 5.22 0.70 -6.37
CA PHE A 47 5.21 1.34 -5.05
C PHE A 47 6.23 2.48 -4.94
N ALA A 48 7.40 2.34 -5.56
CA ALA A 48 8.43 3.40 -5.58
C ALA A 48 7.93 4.69 -6.28
N ASP A 49 7.08 4.55 -7.29
CA ASP A 49 6.45 5.70 -7.96
C ASP A 49 5.40 6.40 -7.07
N LEU A 50 4.70 5.65 -6.21
CA LEU A 50 3.70 6.21 -5.29
C LEU A 50 4.35 7.00 -4.16
N ASP A 51 5.43 6.49 -3.58
CA ASP A 51 6.17 7.20 -2.52
C ASP A 51 6.77 8.51 -3.04
N LYS A 52 7.28 8.48 -4.27
CA LYS A 52 7.76 9.69 -4.94
C LYS A 52 6.63 10.69 -5.17
N LEU A 53 5.45 10.24 -5.59
CA LEU A 53 4.29 11.11 -5.78
C LEU A 53 3.80 11.69 -4.44
N ALA A 54 3.75 10.87 -3.40
CA ALA A 54 3.42 11.30 -2.04
C ALA A 54 4.39 12.39 -1.54
N TYR A 55 5.69 12.19 -1.72
CA TYR A 55 6.71 13.19 -1.39
C TYR A 55 6.53 14.49 -2.18
N GLN A 56 6.25 14.41 -3.49
CA GLN A 56 5.98 15.59 -4.31
C GLN A 56 4.74 16.36 -3.86
N LEU A 57 3.66 15.66 -3.47
CA LEU A 57 2.46 16.30 -2.92
C LEU A 57 2.77 17.01 -1.61
N LYS A 58 3.55 16.36 -0.73
CA LYS A 58 3.99 16.92 0.54
C LYS A 58 4.76 18.23 0.35
N GLU A 59 5.79 18.22 -0.51
CA GLU A 59 6.61 19.41 -0.79
C GLU A 59 5.81 20.51 -1.47
N LYS A 60 4.96 20.17 -2.44
CA LYS A 60 4.18 21.15 -3.22
C LYS A 60 3.15 21.88 -2.37
N TYR A 61 2.51 21.19 -1.44
CA TYR A 61 1.41 21.74 -0.64
C TYR A 61 1.78 22.02 0.82
N GLY A 62 3.02 21.74 1.24
CA GLY A 62 3.50 21.97 2.61
C GLY A 62 2.80 21.09 3.65
N LEU A 63 2.47 19.84 3.29
CA LEU A 63 1.74 18.92 4.17
C LEU A 63 2.68 18.31 5.23
N SER A 64 2.15 17.97 6.40
CA SER A 64 2.91 17.21 7.40
C SER A 64 3.13 15.76 6.98
N ASP A 65 2.12 15.17 6.33
CA ASP A 65 2.14 13.81 5.76
C ASP A 65 1.25 13.79 4.51
N ALA A 66 1.56 12.89 3.58
CA ALA A 66 0.78 12.60 2.39
C ALA A 66 0.97 11.12 2.06
N ARG A 67 -0.12 10.39 1.83
CA ARG A 67 -0.09 8.98 1.42
C ARG A 67 -0.89 8.81 0.13
N VAL A 68 -0.40 7.97 -0.78
CA VAL A 68 -1.07 7.69 -2.06
C VAL A 68 -1.39 6.20 -2.12
N ALA A 69 -2.67 5.89 -2.31
CA ALA A 69 -3.13 4.52 -2.50
C ALA A 69 -3.15 4.19 -4.01
N PHE A 70 -2.68 2.99 -4.37
CA PHE A 70 -2.90 2.45 -5.70
C PHE A 70 -4.25 1.72 -5.75
N SER A 71 -5.10 2.07 -6.72
CA SER A 71 -6.30 1.31 -7.03
C SER A 71 -6.09 0.54 -8.34
N PRO A 72 -6.32 -0.78 -8.38
CA PRO A 72 -6.19 -1.58 -9.59
C PRO A 72 -7.26 -1.28 -10.64
N LYS A 73 -8.36 -0.61 -10.25
CA LYS A 73 -9.45 -0.19 -11.12
C LYS A 73 -9.86 1.25 -10.84
N ASP A 74 -10.28 1.95 -11.89
CA ASP A 74 -10.82 3.31 -11.82
C ASP A 74 -12.34 3.27 -11.63
N ASP A 75 -12.77 2.61 -10.56
CA ASP A 75 -14.16 2.57 -10.13
C ASP A 75 -14.27 2.96 -8.66
N TYR A 76 -15.41 3.52 -8.28
CA TYR A 76 -15.60 4.12 -6.97
C TYR A 76 -15.38 3.12 -5.83
N ASP A 77 -15.86 1.88 -5.98
CA ASP A 77 -15.77 0.86 -4.95
C ASP A 77 -14.32 0.42 -4.74
N SER A 78 -13.58 0.18 -5.83
CA SER A 78 -12.15 -0.09 -5.78
C SER A 78 -11.38 1.08 -5.14
N ILE A 79 -11.65 2.32 -5.55
CA ILE A 79 -10.96 3.49 -5.00
C ILE A 79 -11.20 3.62 -3.50
N ILE A 80 -12.45 3.51 -3.05
CA ILE A 80 -12.79 3.59 -1.62
C ILE A 80 -12.14 2.46 -0.83
N GLU A 81 -12.12 1.24 -1.38
CA GLU A 81 -11.50 0.08 -0.75
C GLU A 81 -10.02 0.34 -0.42
N TYR A 82 -9.23 0.80 -1.38
CA TYR A 82 -7.79 1.01 -1.17
C TYR A 82 -7.48 2.28 -0.36
N ILE A 83 -8.23 3.37 -0.55
CA ILE A 83 -8.02 4.60 0.24
C ILE A 83 -8.38 4.36 1.71
N SER A 84 -9.49 3.67 1.98
CA SER A 84 -9.91 3.38 3.35
C SER A 84 -8.93 2.46 4.09
N GLN A 85 -8.33 1.50 3.38
CA GLN A 85 -7.28 0.65 3.92
C GLN A 85 -6.04 1.47 4.33
N GLN A 86 -5.51 2.29 3.42
CA GLN A 86 -4.34 3.14 3.72
C GLN A 86 -4.63 4.12 4.87
N ALA A 87 -5.85 4.66 4.95
CA ALA A 87 -6.24 5.55 6.02
C ALA A 87 -6.36 4.83 7.38
N ALA A 88 -6.86 3.59 7.40
CA ALA A 88 -6.91 2.77 8.60
C ALA A 88 -5.49 2.48 9.13
N GLU A 89 -4.58 2.04 8.25
CA GLU A 89 -3.17 1.81 8.59
C GLU A 89 -2.48 3.07 9.10
N TYR A 90 -2.73 4.22 8.47
CA TYR A 90 -2.20 5.50 8.94
C TYR A 90 -2.67 5.87 10.35
N LEU A 91 -3.97 5.68 10.64
CA LEU A 91 -4.51 5.92 11.98
C LEU A 91 -3.87 4.96 12.99
N GLU A 92 -3.71 3.70 12.62
CA GLU A 92 -3.07 2.68 13.43
C GLU A 92 -1.60 2.98 13.77
N GLU A 93 -0.86 3.60 12.85
CA GLU A 93 0.53 4.02 13.07
C GLU A 93 0.63 5.31 13.91
N THR A 94 -0.37 6.19 13.81
CA THR A 94 -0.27 7.57 14.29
C THR A 94 -0.88 7.76 15.68
N VAL A 95 -1.97 7.04 15.99
CA VAL A 95 -2.74 7.22 17.23
C VAL A 95 -1.94 6.72 18.44
N LYS A 96 -1.88 7.56 19.47
CA LYS A 96 -1.17 7.30 20.73
C LYS A 96 -2.10 7.44 21.92
N ASN A 97 -1.62 6.97 23.08
CA ASN A 97 -2.34 7.08 24.33
C ASN A 97 -2.63 8.56 24.67
N GLY A 98 -3.89 8.87 25.00
CA GLY A 98 -4.30 10.22 25.36
C GLY A 98 -4.69 11.13 24.17
N ASP A 99 -4.65 10.62 22.94
CA ASP A 99 -5.04 11.41 21.77
C ASP A 99 -6.55 11.66 21.71
N VAL A 100 -6.92 12.85 21.23
CA VAL A 100 -8.31 13.20 20.91
C VAL A 100 -8.48 13.19 19.39
N ILE A 101 -9.26 12.24 18.89
CA ILE A 101 -9.49 12.03 17.46
C ILE A 101 -10.81 12.68 17.07
N GLY A 102 -10.72 13.72 16.24
CA GLY A 102 -11.89 14.34 15.61
C GLY A 102 -12.33 13.58 14.35
N VAL A 103 -13.59 13.15 14.28
CA VAL A 103 -14.13 12.40 13.13
C VAL A 103 -15.28 13.17 12.47
N SER A 104 -15.28 13.22 11.13
CA SER A 104 -16.39 13.67 10.30
C SER A 104 -17.27 12.51 9.86
N VAL A 105 -18.57 12.74 9.67
CA VAL A 105 -19.49 11.72 9.16
C VAL A 105 -19.42 11.66 7.64
N GLY A 106 -19.20 10.46 7.08
CA GLY A 106 -19.20 10.23 5.64
C GLY A 106 -18.90 8.78 5.27
N THR A 107 -19.27 8.38 4.05
CA THR A 107 -19.11 7.00 3.55
C THR A 107 -17.67 6.52 3.62
N THR A 108 -16.70 7.38 3.29
CA THR A 108 -15.27 7.03 3.38
C THR A 108 -14.85 6.74 4.82
N MET A 109 -15.25 7.58 5.79
CA MET A 109 -14.92 7.37 7.19
C MET A 109 -15.57 6.13 7.78
N HIS A 110 -16.77 5.77 7.29
CA HIS A 110 -17.41 4.51 7.64
C HIS A 110 -16.62 3.29 7.16
N GLU A 111 -16.13 3.31 5.92
CA GLU A 111 -15.29 2.21 5.40
C GLU A 111 -13.93 2.15 6.11
N VAL A 112 -13.32 3.28 6.45
CA VAL A 112 -12.10 3.31 7.29
C VAL A 112 -12.35 2.63 8.63
N ALA A 113 -13.45 2.99 9.32
CA ALA A 113 -13.77 2.43 10.63
C ALA A 113 -13.97 0.92 10.61
N LYS A 114 -14.50 0.35 9.53
CA LYS A 114 -14.64 -1.11 9.36
C LYS A 114 -13.29 -1.84 9.24
N LYS A 115 -12.26 -1.15 8.75
CA LYS A 115 -10.92 -1.72 8.48
C LYS A 115 -9.95 -1.57 9.63
N LEU A 116 -10.25 -0.67 10.57
CA LEU A 116 -9.46 -0.51 11.79
C LEU A 116 -9.46 -1.80 12.60
N THR A 117 -8.26 -2.21 13.01
CA THR A 117 -8.05 -3.31 13.93
C THR A 117 -8.02 -2.81 15.38
N PRO A 118 -8.46 -3.61 16.35
CA PRO A 118 -8.41 -3.21 17.76
C PRO A 118 -6.97 -2.95 18.21
N GLN A 119 -6.69 -1.71 18.62
CA GLN A 119 -5.40 -1.32 19.17
C GLN A 119 -5.42 -1.25 20.70
N ASN A 120 -4.27 -1.56 21.32
CA ASN A 120 -4.09 -1.45 22.77
C ASN A 120 -3.64 -0.04 23.16
N VAL A 121 -4.41 0.97 22.74
CA VAL A 121 -4.22 2.37 23.10
C VAL A 121 -5.18 2.75 24.22
N LYS A 122 -4.71 3.56 25.17
CA LYS A 122 -5.44 3.95 26.39
C LYS A 122 -5.74 5.44 26.40
N GLY A 123 -6.92 5.80 26.89
CA GLY A 123 -7.31 7.19 27.06
C GLY A 123 -7.48 7.95 25.75
N VAL A 124 -7.69 7.25 24.64
CA VAL A 124 -8.05 7.86 23.36
C VAL A 124 -9.52 8.27 23.41
N GLU A 125 -9.80 9.53 23.08
CA GLU A 125 -11.15 10.07 23.01
C GLU A 125 -11.52 10.31 21.55
N VAL A 126 -12.72 9.88 21.13
CA VAL A 126 -13.20 10.11 19.77
C VAL A 126 -14.33 11.12 19.83
N VAL A 127 -14.17 12.26 19.16
CA VAL A 127 -15.12 13.37 19.15
C VAL A 127 -15.63 13.64 17.73
N GLN A 128 -16.91 13.96 17.60
CA GLN A 128 -17.50 14.28 16.30
C GLN A 128 -17.30 15.78 15.99
N LEU A 129 -16.72 16.08 14.83
CA LEU A 129 -16.40 17.46 14.43
C LEU A 129 -17.57 18.22 13.79
N GLN A 130 -18.65 17.53 13.44
CA GLN A 130 -19.86 18.13 12.86
C GLN A 130 -21.06 17.89 13.77
N GLY A 131 -21.65 18.96 14.28
CA GLY A 131 -22.91 18.93 15.03
C GLY A 131 -24.10 18.82 14.10
N TRP A 132 -24.45 17.61 13.66
CA TRP A 132 -25.76 17.32 13.08
C TRP A 132 -26.33 16.10 13.79
N ILE A 133 -27.33 16.33 14.63
CA ILE A 133 -28.22 15.29 15.12
C ILE A 133 -28.95 14.77 13.88
N THR A 134 -28.71 13.53 13.46
CA THR A 134 -29.53 12.89 12.43
C THR A 134 -29.94 11.52 12.92
N TYR A 135 -31.25 11.39 13.14
CA TYR A 135 -32.00 10.16 13.36
C TYR A 135 -31.87 9.24 12.14
N SER A 136 -30.80 8.47 12.05
CA SER A 136 -30.75 7.31 11.16
C SER A 136 -30.08 6.16 11.89
N GLU A 137 -30.70 4.98 11.77
CA GLU A 137 -30.33 3.72 12.41
C GLU A 137 -28.99 3.16 11.88
N VAL A 138 -27.94 3.97 11.85
CA VAL A 138 -26.59 3.43 11.76
C VAL A 138 -26.24 3.01 13.17
N ASN A 139 -26.47 1.73 13.44
CA ASN A 139 -26.05 1.07 14.67
C ASN A 139 -24.52 1.24 14.78
N ILE A 140 -24.09 2.29 15.48
CA ILE A 140 -22.68 2.49 15.80
C ILE A 140 -22.37 1.42 16.83
N TYR A 141 -21.83 0.28 16.37
CA TYR A 141 -21.25 -0.72 17.26
C TYR A 141 -19.97 -0.14 17.88
N ILE A 142 -20.16 0.79 18.81
CA ILE A 142 -19.16 1.17 19.80
C ILE A 142 -19.07 -0.02 20.75
N CYS A 143 -18.17 -0.95 20.45
CA CYS A 143 -17.78 -1.99 21.41
C CYS A 143 -16.88 -1.37 22.48
N ILE A 144 -17.42 -0.48 23.31
CA ILE A 144 -16.82 -0.18 24.60
C ILE A 144 -17.29 -1.28 25.55
N ARG A 145 -16.54 -2.39 25.58
CA ARG A 145 -16.61 -3.33 26.70
C ARG A 145 -15.91 -2.67 27.88
N ASN A 146 -16.59 -1.72 28.52
CA ASN A 146 -16.23 -1.23 29.85
C ASN A 146 -16.47 -2.37 30.85
N GLY A 147 -15.46 -3.21 31.03
CA GLY A 147 -15.34 -4.07 32.18
C GLY A 147 -14.81 -3.27 33.36
N PHE A 148 -15.71 -2.70 34.16
CA PHE A 148 -15.43 -2.29 35.53
C PHE A 148 -16.67 -2.54 36.38
N TYR A 149 -16.59 -3.50 37.28
CA TYR A 149 -17.04 -3.34 38.67
C TYR A 149 -16.15 -4.20 39.57
N SER A 150 -15.56 -3.54 40.57
CA SER A 150 -15.18 -4.13 41.86
C SER A 150 -16.40 -4.66 42.59
#